data_AF-A0A9D0ZDM5-F1
#
_entry.id   AF-A0A9D0ZDM5-F1
#
_cell.length_a   1.000
_cell.length_b   1.000
_cell.length_c   1.000
_cell.angle_alpha   90.00
_cell.angle_beta   90.00
_cell.angle_gamma   90.00
#
_symmetry.space_group_name_H-M   'P 1'
#
loop_
_entity.id
_entity.type
_entity.pdbx_description
1 polymer ?
#
loop_
_entity_poly.entity_id
_entity_poly.type
_entity_poly.pdbx_seq_one_letter_code
_entity_poly.pdbx_strand_id
1 'polypeptide(L)'
;MNELISCEFNIDTACVELRYAGGGGINIYCPGVEDSLDTTLSMRTEMDWLIYNAPLEYARMVLDGTLEGYLREGSGMHDLED
;
A
#
# COMPACT_ATOMS: atom_id res chain seq x y z
N MET A 1 16.47 7.29 -15.72
CA MET A 1 15.61 6.86 -14.60
C MET A 1 15.22 8.09 -13.84
N ASN A 2 13.92 8.30 -13.61
CA ASN A 2 13.47 9.40 -12.76
C ASN A 2 13.74 8.98 -11.31
N GLU A 3 14.57 9.74 -10.61
CA GLU A 3 14.88 9.50 -9.20
C GLU A 3 13.63 9.79 -8.36
N LEU A 4 13.28 8.87 -7.45
CA LEU A 4 12.20 9.07 -6.48
C LEU A 4 12.72 9.99 -5.37
N ILE A 5 11.97 11.07 -5.11
CA ILE A 5 12.32 12.10 -4.13
C ILE A 5 11.57 11.90 -2.82
N SER A 6 10.28 11.58 -2.90
CA SER A 6 9.48 11.26 -1.72
C SER A 6 8.39 10.24 -2.05
N CYS A 7 8.02 9.48 -1.03
CA CYS A 7 6.84 8.63 -1.02
C CYS A 7 6.21 8.74 0.36
N GLU A 8 4.99 9.26 0.43
CA GLU A 8 4.31 9.56 1.69
C GLU A 8 2.80 9.33 1.56
N PHE A 9 2.18 8.92 2.65
CA PHE A 9 0.73 8.85 2.73
C PHE A 9 0.16 10.23 3.08
N ASN A 10 -0.73 10.72 2.23
CA ASN A 10 -1.45 11.96 2.41
C ASN A 10 -2.88 11.66 2.86
N ILE A 11 -3.14 11.92 4.15
CA ILE A 11 -4.43 11.65 4.78
C ILE A 11 -5.58 12.50 4.23
N ASP A 12 -5.31 13.73 3.78
CA ASP A 12 -6.34 14.62 3.20
C ASP A 12 -6.88 14.06 1.88
N THR A 13 -6.06 13.32 1.14
CA THR A 13 -6.42 12.72 -0.15
C THR A 13 -6.63 11.21 -0.09
N ALA A 14 -6.34 10.60 1.06
CA ALA A 14 -6.24 9.14 1.24
C ALA A 14 -5.36 8.46 0.18
N CYS A 15 -4.31 9.16 -0.29
CA CYS A 15 -3.41 8.66 -1.33
C CYS A 15 -1.99 8.45 -0.79
N VAL A 16 -1.32 7.40 -1.27
CA VAL A 16 0.13 7.36 -1.24
C VAL A 16 0.67 8.10 -2.45
N GLU A 17 1.40 9.18 -2.21
CA GLU A 17 1.91 10.10 -3.22
C GLU A 17 3.39 9.84 -3.46
N LEU A 18 3.76 9.53 -4.72
CA LEU A 18 5.14 9.34 -5.15
C LEU A 18 5.55 10.55 -5.96
N ARG A 19 6.65 11.22 -5.55
CA ARG A 19 7.19 12.38 -6.24
C ARG A 19 8.55 12.05 -6.85
N TYR A 20 8.73 12.36 -8.12
CA TYR A 20 10.00 12.15 -8.83
C TYR A 20 10.71 13.47 -9.14
N ALA A 21 12.03 13.42 -9.25
CA ALA A 21 12.89 14.58 -9.51
C ALA A 21 12.52 15.35 -10.80
N GLY A 22 11.89 14.68 -11.75
CA GLY A 22 11.40 15.26 -13.00
C GLY A 22 10.10 16.07 -12.89
N GLY A 23 9.55 16.26 -11.68
CA GLY A 23 8.32 17.02 -11.44
C GLY A 23 7.02 16.23 -11.66
N GLY A 24 7.11 14.98 -12.12
CA GLY A 24 5.97 14.05 -12.20
C GLY A 24 5.72 13.32 -10.87
N GLY A 25 4.54 12.72 -10.77
CA GLY A 25 4.17 11.90 -9.61
C GLY A 25 3.07 10.89 -9.90
N ILE A 26 2.94 9.93 -9.00
CA ILE A 26 1.89 8.90 -9.01
C ILE A 26 1.14 9.01 -7.70
N ASN A 27 -0.19 9.05 -7.75
CA ASN A 27 -1.03 9.05 -6.56
C ASN A 27 -1.84 7.75 -6.56
N ILE A 28 -1.60 6.92 -5.55
CA ILE A 28 -2.29 5.64 -5.37
C ILE A 28 -3.41 5.87 -4.36
N TYR A 29 -4.66 5.85 -4.84
CA TYR A 29 -5.84 6.01 -3.99
C TYR A 29 -6.11 4.74 -3.18
N CYS A 30 -5.78 4.77 -1.90
CA CYS A 30 -5.81 3.59 -1.03
C CYS A 30 -7.20 2.97 -0.90
N PRO A 31 -8.29 3.73 -0.70
CA PRO A 31 -9.63 3.14 -0.61
C PRO A 31 -10.07 2.41 -1.88
N GLY A 32 -9.58 2.82 -3.05
CA GLY A 32 -9.83 2.11 -4.30
C GLY A 32 -9.07 0.79 -4.40
N VAL A 33 -7.87 0.73 -3.83
CA VAL A 33 -7.09 -0.51 -3.72
C VAL A 33 -7.78 -1.48 -2.74
N GLU A 34 -8.23 -0.98 -1.59
CA GLU A 34 -8.98 -1.78 -0.60
C GLU A 34 -10.22 -2.46 -1.18
N ASP A 35 -11.02 -1.68 -1.91
CA ASP A 35 -12.25 -2.15 -2.56
C ASP A 35 -11.94 -3.18 -3.66
N SER A 36 -10.88 -2.94 -4.44
CA SER A 36 -10.48 -3.84 -5.52
C SER A 36 -10.00 -5.22 -5.05
N LEU A 37 -9.47 -5.31 -3.83
CA LEU A 37 -8.90 -6.54 -3.27
C LEU A 37 -9.90 -7.33 -2.41
N ASP A 38 -11.15 -6.86 -2.25
CA ASP A 38 -12.15 -7.43 -1.34
C ASP A 38 -11.55 -7.74 0.06
N THR A 39 -10.84 -6.76 0.61
CA THR A 39 -10.02 -6.95 1.81
C THR A 39 -10.84 -7.41 3.02
N THR A 40 -10.34 -8.45 3.71
CA THR A 40 -10.84 -8.83 5.05
C THR A 40 -10.35 -7.85 6.11
N LEU A 41 -10.92 -7.89 7.33
CA LEU A 41 -10.50 -7.02 8.43
C LEU A 41 -9.00 -7.16 8.76
N SER A 42 -8.48 -8.39 8.75
CA SER A 42 -7.06 -8.67 9.01
C SER A 42 -6.16 -8.09 7.91
N MET A 43 -6.55 -8.26 6.65
CA MET A 43 -5.83 -7.68 5.51
C MET A 43 -5.85 -6.15 5.55
N ARG A 44 -6.99 -5.54 5.88
CA ARG A 44 -7.10 -4.09 6.02
C ARG A 44 -6.16 -3.56 7.11
N THR A 45 -6.05 -4.26 8.24
CA THR A 45 -5.16 -3.84 9.34
C THR A 45 -3.69 -3.88 8.91
N GLU A 46 -3.27 -4.95 8.23
CA GLU A 46 -1.91 -5.06 7.71
C GLU A 46 -1.64 -4.01 6.63
N MET A 47 -2.62 -3.76 5.77
CA MET A 47 -2.48 -2.76 4.71
C MET A 47 -2.40 -1.33 5.28
N ASP A 48 -3.20 -1.01 6.29
CA ASP A 48 -3.16 0.28 7.00
C ASP A 48 -1.79 0.47 7.67
N TRP A 49 -1.28 -0.56 8.36
CA TRP A 49 0.07 -0.55 8.92
C TRP A 49 1.13 -0.27 7.84
N LEU A 50 1.02 -0.92 6.69
CA LEU A 50 1.98 -0.75 5.60
C LEU A 50 1.92 0.66 4.99
N ILE A 51 0.73 1.23 4.81
CA ILE A 51 0.55 2.60 4.31
C ILE A 51 1.21 3.62 5.24
N TYR A 52 1.01 3.50 6.56
CA TYR A 52 1.55 4.45 7.53
C TYR A 52 3.05 4.28 7.81
N ASN A 53 3.54 3.03 7.86
CA ASN A 53 4.91 2.75 8.30
C ASN A 53 5.88 2.57 7.13
N ALA A 54 5.40 2.10 5.98
CA ALA A 54 6.22 1.81 4.80
C ALA A 54 5.49 2.14 3.49
N PRO A 55 5.10 3.41 3.26
CA PRO A 55 4.31 3.81 2.08
C PRO A 55 4.99 3.47 0.75
N LEU A 56 6.33 3.48 0.72
CA LEU A 56 7.09 3.08 -0.47
C LEU A 56 6.92 1.60 -0.80
N GLU A 57 6.96 0.72 0.19
CA GLU A 57 6.78 -0.72 -0.01
C GLU A 57 5.35 -1.02 -0.44
N TYR A 58 4.35 -0.38 0.18
CA TYR A 58 2.96 -0.41 -0.28
C TYR A 58 2.85 -0.02 -1.75
N ALA A 59 3.36 1.16 -2.11
CA ALA A 59 3.27 1.67 -3.48
C ALA A 59 3.92 0.72 -4.48
N ARG A 60 5.08 0.17 -4.14
CA ARG A 60 5.78 -0.80 -4.98
C ARG A 60 4.95 -2.05 -5.19
N MET A 61 4.40 -2.63 -4.12
CA MET A 61 3.56 -3.83 -4.22
C MET A 61 2.27 -3.60 -4.99
N VAL A 62 1.66 -2.41 -4.90
CA VAL A 62 0.49 -2.05 -5.73
C VAL A 62 0.88 -1.97 -7.21
N LEU A 63 2.01 -1.33 -7.53
CA LEU A 63 2.47 -1.16 -8.92
C LEU A 63 2.96 -2.48 -9.54
N ASP A 64 3.58 -3.35 -8.75
CA ASP A 64 4.01 -4.69 -9.17
C ASP A 64 2.87 -5.73 -9.11
N GLY A 65 1.71 -5.39 -8.53
CA GLY A 65 0.57 -6.29 -8.40
C GLY A 65 0.76 -7.43 -7.39
N THR A 66 1.70 -7.30 -6.46
CA THR A 66 2.05 -8.33 -5.47
C THR A 66 1.39 -8.11 -4.10
N LEU A 67 0.69 -6.98 -3.90
CA LEU A 67 0.10 -6.60 -2.61
C LEU A 67 -0.88 -7.66 -2.07
N GLU A 68 -1.75 -8.22 -2.92
CA GLU A 68 -2.72 -9.23 -2.47
C GLU A 68 -2.06 -10.45 -1.84
N GLY A 69 -0.99 -10.95 -2.48
CA GLY A 69 -0.23 -12.10 -1.98
C GLY A 69 0.39 -11.81 -0.62
N TYR A 70 1.03 -10.65 -0.48
CA TYR A 70 1.60 -10.20 0.79
C TYR A 70 0.55 -10.13 1.90
N LEU A 71 -0.60 -9.53 1.63
CA LEU A 71 -1.68 -9.40 2.62
C LEU A 71 -2.27 -10.75 3.01
N ARG A 72 -2.36 -11.72 2.08
CA ARG A 72 -2.79 -13.11 2.37
C ARG A 72 -1.78 -13.85 3.24
N GLU A 73 -0.48 -13.64 3.01
CA GLU A 73 0.57 -14.27 3.83
C GLU A 73 0.63 -13.65 5.24
N GLY A 74 0.55 -12.32 5.35
CA GLY A 74 0.53 -11.62 6.65
C GLY A 74 -0.71 -11.93 7.47
N SER A 75 -1.88 -12.04 6.82
CA SER A 75 -3.13 -12.43 7.50
C SER A 75 -3.20 -13.92 7.87
N GLY A 76 -2.50 -14.80 7.16
CA GLY A 76 -2.42 -16.23 7.47
C GLY A 76 -1.59 -16.59 8.70
N MET A 77 -0.79 -15.65 9.25
CA MET A 77 -0.02 -15.87 10.48
C MET A 77 -0.85 -15.75 11.78
N HIS A 78 -2.11 -15.31 11.70
CA HIS A 78 -3.02 -15.23 12.86
C HIS A 78 -4.01 -16.40 13.00
N ASP A 79 -4.04 -17.34 12.04
CA ASP A 79 -4.99 -18.48 12.01
C ASP A 79 -4.35 -19.82 12.45
N LEU A 80 -3.26 -19.80 13.22
CA LEU A 80 -2.55 -21.00 13.68
C LEU A 80 -2.48 -21.20 15.20
N GLU A 81 -3.46 -20.70 15.95
CA GLU A 81 -3.69 -21.17 17.32
C GLU A 81 -5.20 -21.25 17.64
N ASP A 82 -5.82 -22.37 17.23
CA ASP A 82 -6.45 -23.37 18.14
C ASP A 82 -6.73 -24.69 17.38
#